data_AF-A0A660YLJ3-F1
#
_entry.id   AF-A0A660YLJ3-F1
#
_cell.length_a   1.000
_cell.length_b   1.000
_cell.length_c   1.000
_cell.angle_alpha   90.00
_cell.angle_beta   90.00
_cell.angle_gamma   90.00
#
_symmetry.space_group_name_H-M   'P 1'
#
loop_
_entity.id
_entity.type
_entity.pdbx_description
1 polymer ?
#
loop_
_entity_poly.entity_id
_entity_poly.type
_entity_poly.pdbx_seq_one_letter_code
_entity_poly.pdbx_strand_id
1 'polypeptide(L)'
;MAVKHLTDKEIQEYLDNPSLNRMEETEQHIGFCSLCKERVDTYKLVYKNLQQQPDFSIDDSVCENIIRNVSFSSKKYVFSLYEKAAIAFMVLAGIILTMVITNFSPVFIVKFTGNLFSSLHLFIKPAVDFLIQNSRKFSFILFSAASLITLSMLDLLIRKKFKPMHRLAG
;
A
#
# COMPACT_ATOMS: atom_id res chain seq x y z
N MET A 1 50.54 -10.37 -17.57
CA MET A 1 49.10 -10.09 -17.39
C MET A 1 48.82 -10.10 -15.91
N ALA A 2 48.24 -9.04 -15.36
CA ALA A 2 47.84 -9.03 -13.95
C ALA A 2 46.63 -9.95 -13.78
N VAL A 3 46.78 -11.03 -13.03
CA VAL A 3 45.65 -11.91 -12.71
C VAL A 3 44.77 -11.14 -11.73
N LYS A 4 43.52 -10.89 -12.13
CA LYS A 4 42.52 -10.28 -11.24
C LYS A 4 42.15 -11.30 -10.16
N HIS A 5 42.40 -11.00 -8.89
CA HIS A 5 42.02 -11.84 -7.76
C HIS A 5 40.55 -11.64 -7.38
N LEU A 6 39.97 -12.65 -6.72
CA LEU A 6 38.66 -12.54 -6.12
C LEU A 6 38.65 -11.50 -5.00
N THR A 7 37.59 -10.72 -4.97
CA THR A 7 37.26 -9.79 -3.89
C THR A 7 36.62 -10.55 -2.72
N ASP A 8 36.66 -9.96 -1.52
CA ASP A 8 36.01 -10.56 -0.34
C ASP A 8 34.52 -10.82 -0.54
N LYS A 9 33.83 -9.92 -1.25
CA LYS A 9 32.41 -10.08 -1.59
C LYS A 9 32.16 -11.31 -2.48
N GLU A 10 33.01 -11.53 -3.49
CA GLU A 10 32.90 -12.69 -4.39
C GLU A 10 33.20 -14.00 -3.63
N ILE A 11 34.15 -13.98 -2.71
CA ILE A 11 34.46 -15.12 -1.83
C ILE A 11 33.29 -15.44 -0.89
N GLN A 12 32.67 -14.42 -0.28
CA GLN A 12 31.49 -14.60 0.58
C GLN A 12 30.29 -15.12 -0.21
N GLU A 13 30.00 -14.54 -1.37
CA GLU A 13 28.89 -14.97 -2.24
C GLU A 13 29.05 -16.45 -2.67
N TYR A 14 30.29 -16.87 -2.96
CA TYR A 14 30.64 -18.27 -3.24
C TYR A 14 30.40 -19.22 -2.06
N LEU A 15 30.70 -18.79 -0.83
CA LEU A 15 30.52 -19.62 0.37
C LEU A 15 29.06 -19.68 0.84
N ASP A 16 28.30 -18.59 0.68
CA ASP A 16 26.91 -18.50 1.16
C ASP A 16 25.91 -19.19 0.23
N ASN A 17 26.14 -19.20 -1.08
CA ASN A 17 25.17 -19.68 -2.07
C ASN A 17 25.79 -20.59 -3.13
N PRO A 18 26.09 -21.86 -2.78
CA PRO A 18 26.83 -22.78 -3.65
C PRO A 18 26.17 -23.12 -5.00
N SER A 19 24.90 -22.76 -5.21
CA SER A 19 24.08 -23.18 -6.35
C SER A 19 23.91 -22.12 -7.46
N LEU A 20 24.62 -21.00 -7.43
CA LEU A 20 24.47 -19.92 -8.41
C LEU A 20 25.32 -20.13 -9.68
N ASN A 21 24.84 -19.67 -10.85
CA ASN A 21 25.54 -19.84 -12.14
C ASN A 21 26.94 -19.18 -12.23
N ARG A 22 27.29 -18.23 -11.34
CA ARG A 22 28.64 -17.63 -11.26
C ARG A 22 29.67 -18.49 -10.52
N MET A 23 29.25 -19.63 -9.97
CA MET A 23 30.10 -20.50 -9.18
C MET A 23 31.18 -21.19 -10.03
N GLU A 24 30.88 -21.57 -11.29
CA GLU A 24 31.80 -22.35 -12.12
C GLU A 24 33.09 -21.57 -12.46
N GLU A 25 32.96 -20.30 -12.84
CA GLU A 25 34.11 -19.42 -13.09
C GLU A 25 34.93 -19.18 -11.81
N THR A 26 34.25 -19.03 -10.68
CA THR A 26 34.87 -18.79 -9.37
C THR A 26 35.63 -20.03 -8.89
N GLU A 27 35.03 -21.21 -9.04
CA GLU A 27 35.61 -22.50 -8.68
C GLU A 27 36.83 -22.82 -9.56
N GLN A 28 36.73 -22.59 -10.87
CA GLN A 28 37.88 -22.67 -11.77
C GLN A 28 38.99 -21.71 -11.33
N HIS A 29 38.68 -20.46 -11.02
CA HIS A 29 39.67 -19.49 -10.54
C HIS A 29 40.37 -19.94 -9.26
N ILE A 30 39.62 -20.48 -8.28
CA ILE A 30 40.18 -21.03 -7.03
C ILE A 30 41.07 -22.24 -7.33
N GLY A 31 40.74 -23.05 -8.33
CA GLY A 31 41.58 -24.17 -8.79
C GLY A 31 42.94 -23.75 -9.34
N PHE A 32 43.02 -22.57 -9.98
CA PHE A 32 44.26 -22.07 -10.60
C PHE A 32 45.04 -21.06 -9.74
N CYS A 33 44.36 -20.28 -8.89
CA CYS A 33 44.99 -19.22 -8.11
C CYS A 33 45.21 -19.63 -6.64
N SER A 34 46.46 -19.94 -6.29
CA SER A 34 46.85 -20.34 -4.92
C SER A 34 46.50 -19.30 -3.86
N LEU A 35 46.64 -18.00 -4.16
CA LEU A 35 46.30 -16.91 -3.24
C LEU A 35 44.80 -16.85 -2.94
N CYS A 36 43.95 -17.03 -3.96
CA CYS A 36 42.50 -17.04 -3.74
C CYS A 36 42.06 -18.30 -2.99
N LYS A 37 42.71 -19.45 -3.27
CA LYS A 37 42.49 -20.69 -2.53
C LYS A 37 42.79 -20.53 -1.04
N GLU A 38 43.94 -19.98 -0.70
CA GLU A 38 44.34 -19.73 0.70
C GLU A 38 43.36 -18.79 1.42
N ARG A 39 42.89 -17.74 0.74
CA ARG A 39 41.85 -16.86 1.29
C ARG A 39 40.54 -17.60 1.52
N VAL A 40 40.07 -18.38 0.55
CA VAL A 40 38.84 -19.17 0.69
C VAL A 40 38.96 -20.16 1.86
N ASP A 41 40.10 -20.83 2.01
CA ASP A 41 40.35 -21.76 3.11
C ASP A 41 40.34 -21.05 4.47
N THR A 42 40.85 -19.82 4.53
CA THR A 42 40.78 -18.96 5.73
C THR A 42 39.32 -18.62 6.08
N TYR A 43 38.52 -18.22 5.10
CA TYR A 43 37.10 -17.95 5.32
C TYR A 43 36.34 -19.21 5.76
N LYS A 44 36.62 -20.37 5.15
CA LYS A 44 36.03 -21.65 5.56
C LYS A 44 36.35 -21.99 7.02
N LEU A 45 37.57 -21.71 7.48
CA LEU A 45 37.95 -21.89 8.88
C LEU A 45 37.14 -20.98 9.81
N VAL A 46 36.94 -19.71 9.43
CA VAL A 46 36.10 -18.77 10.18
C VAL A 46 34.66 -19.28 10.25
N TYR A 47 34.06 -19.67 9.13
CA TYR A 47 32.70 -20.23 9.10
C TYR A 47 32.57 -21.48 9.98
N LYS A 48 33.56 -22.38 9.94
CA LYS A 48 33.60 -23.56 10.81
C LYS A 48 33.63 -23.18 12.29
N ASN A 49 34.44 -22.20 12.68
CA ASN A 49 34.49 -21.73 14.07
C ASN A 49 33.18 -21.05 14.49
N LEU A 50 32.52 -20.32 13.59
CA LEU A 50 31.21 -19.72 13.84
C LEU A 50 30.11 -20.77 13.99
N GLN A 51 30.12 -21.83 13.17
CA GLN A 51 29.19 -22.97 13.28
C GLN A 51 29.41 -23.81 14.54
N GLN A 52 30.62 -23.79 15.11
CA GLN A 52 30.94 -24.47 16.37
C GLN A 52 30.54 -23.67 17.61
N GLN A 53 30.18 -22.40 17.46
CA GLN A 53 29.53 -21.69 18.56
C GLN A 53 28.17 -22.37 18.80
N PRO A 54 27.80 -22.61 20.06
CA PRO A 54 26.52 -23.23 20.38
C PRO A 54 25.43 -22.45 19.65
N ASP A 55 24.56 -23.19 18.94
CA ASP A 55 23.40 -22.61 18.25
C ASP A 55 22.83 -21.52 19.13
N PHE A 56 22.79 -20.30 18.61
CA PHE A 56 22.19 -19.18 19.31
C PHE A 56 20.70 -19.48 19.35
N SER A 57 20.29 -20.33 20.30
CA SER A 57 18.90 -20.67 20.53
C SER A 57 18.28 -19.42 21.10
N ILE A 58 17.70 -18.62 20.21
CA ILE A 58 16.85 -17.52 20.61
C ILE A 58 15.70 -18.19 21.35
N ASP A 59 15.65 -17.96 22.67
CA ASP A 59 14.58 -18.47 23.52
C ASP A 59 13.23 -18.11 22.87
N ASP A 60 12.33 -19.08 22.83
CA ASP A 60 10.97 -18.90 22.29
C ASP A 60 10.28 -17.70 22.97
N SER A 61 10.61 -17.40 24.22
CA SER A 61 10.12 -16.22 24.93
C SER A 61 10.59 -14.89 24.31
N VAL A 62 11.80 -14.86 23.74
CA VAL A 62 12.37 -13.71 23.04
C VAL A 62 11.74 -13.59 21.65
N CYS A 63 11.55 -14.70 20.94
CA CYS A 63 10.79 -14.72 19.69
C CYS A 63 9.35 -14.22 19.90
N GLU A 64 8.66 -14.70 20.94
CA GLU A 64 7.32 -14.22 21.29
C GLU A 64 7.33 -12.73 21.66
N ASN A 65 8.31 -12.25 22.43
CA ASN A 65 8.42 -10.84 22.78
C ASN A 65 8.71 -9.96 21.56
N ILE A 66 9.56 -10.41 20.65
CA ILE A 66 9.82 -9.70 19.38
C ILE A 66 8.55 -9.73 18.54
N ILE A 67 7.89 -10.87 18.36
CA ILE A 67 6.64 -10.96 17.59
C ILE A 67 5.53 -10.11 18.22
N ARG A 68 5.42 -10.02 19.55
CA ARG A 68 4.45 -9.15 20.24
C ARG A 68 4.80 -7.68 20.12
N ASN A 69 6.09 -7.30 20.18
CA ASN A 69 6.51 -5.91 20.06
C ASN A 69 6.58 -5.42 18.60
N VAL A 70 6.80 -6.33 17.67
CA VAL A 70 6.72 -6.12 16.22
C VAL A 70 5.29 -6.34 15.73
N SER A 71 4.41 -6.94 16.55
CA SER A 71 2.99 -7.06 16.25
C SER A 71 2.51 -5.67 15.93
N PHE A 72 2.13 -5.57 14.66
CA PHE A 72 2.00 -4.35 13.91
C PHE A 72 1.51 -3.24 14.82
N SER A 73 2.26 -2.14 14.84
CA SER A 73 1.66 -0.84 15.05
C SER A 73 0.62 -0.68 13.93
N SER A 74 -0.52 -1.35 14.08
CA SER A 74 -1.74 -1.07 13.39
C SER A 74 -2.05 0.32 13.92
N LYS A 75 -1.47 1.33 13.27
CA LYS A 75 -1.85 2.71 13.46
C LYS A 75 -3.35 2.66 13.32
N LYS A 76 -4.06 2.69 14.45
CA LYS A 76 -5.50 2.79 14.47
C LYS A 76 -5.75 4.00 13.62
N TYR A 77 -6.27 3.79 12.41
CA TYR A 77 -6.51 4.86 11.47
C TYR A 77 -7.67 5.62 12.11
N VAL A 78 -7.32 6.59 12.96
CA VAL A 78 -8.29 7.47 13.58
C VAL A 78 -8.76 8.35 12.44
N PHE A 79 -9.81 7.91 11.76
CA PHE A 79 -10.44 8.67 10.69
C PHE A 79 -10.68 10.08 11.21
N SER A 80 -10.07 11.05 10.55
CA SER A 80 -10.25 12.45 10.89
C SER A 80 -11.73 12.81 10.74
N LEU A 81 -12.19 13.79 11.52
CA LEU A 81 -13.59 14.22 11.49
C LEU A 81 -14.03 14.63 10.07
N TYR A 82 -13.09 15.16 9.28
CA TYR A 82 -13.28 15.49 7.87
C TYR A 82 -13.50 14.26 6.99
N GLU A 83 -12.76 13.17 7.18
CA GLU A 83 -12.96 11.93 6.41
C GLU A 83 -14.34 11.31 6.69
N LYS A 84 -14.80 11.34 7.95
CA LYS A 84 -16.15 10.88 8.31
C LYS A 84 -17.22 11.75 7.66
N ALA A 85 -17.05 13.07 7.68
CA ALA A 85 -17.97 14.01 7.04
C ALA A 85 -18.00 13.82 5.51
N ALA A 86 -16.85 13.59 4.87
CA ALA A 86 -16.75 13.34 3.43
C ALA A 86 -17.47 12.04 3.02
N ILE A 87 -17.29 10.95 3.80
CA ILE A 87 -18.01 9.69 3.56
C ILE A 87 -19.51 9.90 3.71
N ALA A 88 -19.96 10.56 4.78
CA ALA A 88 -21.38 10.84 5.01
C ALA A 88 -21.99 11.68 3.88
N PHE A 89 -21.26 12.69 3.40
CA PHE A 89 -21.68 13.53 2.28
C PHE A 89 -21.81 12.73 0.98
N MET A 90 -20.85 11.86 0.67
CA MET A 90 -20.92 11.02 -0.52
C MET A 90 -22.12 10.05 -0.50
N VAL A 91 -22.41 9.47 0.66
CA VAL A 91 -23.59 8.60 0.84
C VAL A 91 -24.88 9.38 0.59
N LEU A 92 -25.02 10.58 1.18
CA LEU A 92 -26.19 11.45 0.96
C LEU A 92 -26.33 11.87 -0.50
N ALA A 93 -25.24 12.27 -1.15
CA ALA A 93 -25.23 12.65 -2.56
C ALA A 93 -25.67 11.48 -3.47
N GLY A 94 -25.21 10.27 -3.18
CA GLY A 94 -25.62 9.06 -3.91
C GLY A 94 -27.11 8.74 -3.75
N ILE A 95 -27.67 8.91 -2.55
CA ILE A 95 -29.12 8.73 -2.31
C ILE A 95 -29.94 9.77 -3.10
N ILE A 96 -29.53 11.03 -3.09
CA ILE A 96 -30.21 12.09 -3.86
C ILE A 96 -30.13 11.79 -5.36
N LEU A 97 -28.96 11.40 -5.86
CA LEU A 97 -28.77 11.09 -7.27
C LEU A 97 -29.63 9.90 -7.71
N THR A 98 -29.68 8.83 -6.91
CA THR A 98 -30.51 7.65 -7.21
C THR A 98 -32.01 7.98 -7.21
N MET A 99 -32.47 8.84 -6.29
CA MET A 99 -33.86 9.33 -6.28
C MET A 99 -34.20 10.13 -7.56
N VAL A 100 -33.28 10.95 -8.06
CA VAL A 100 -33.47 11.74 -9.29
C VAL A 100 -33.52 10.83 -10.52
N ILE A 101 -32.64 9.83 -10.62
CA ILE A 101 -32.55 8.93 -11.78
C ILE A 101 -33.78 8.02 -11.87
N THR A 102 -34.25 7.52 -10.72
CA THR A 102 -35.36 6.54 -10.69
C THR A 102 -36.75 7.16 -10.90
N ASN A 103 -36.83 8.47 -11.20
CA ASN A 103 -38.11 9.20 -11.33
C ASN A 103 -39.00 8.96 -10.12
N PHE A 104 -38.43 8.98 -8.90
CA PHE A 104 -39.25 9.02 -7.70
C PHE A 104 -40.25 10.17 -7.84
N SER A 105 -41.51 9.91 -7.51
CA SER A 105 -42.58 10.90 -7.58
C SER A 105 -42.09 12.22 -6.98
N PRO A 106 -42.18 13.35 -7.71
CA PRO A 106 -41.70 14.65 -7.24
C PRO A 106 -42.34 15.05 -5.90
N VAL A 107 -43.52 14.51 -5.60
CA VAL A 107 -44.22 14.66 -4.32
C VAL A 107 -43.42 14.07 -3.14
N PHE A 108 -42.70 12.97 -3.36
CA PHE A 108 -41.88 12.33 -2.34
C PHE A 108 -40.62 13.16 -2.03
N ILE A 109 -39.97 13.70 -3.08
CA ILE A 109 -38.79 14.56 -2.93
C ILE A 109 -39.14 15.83 -2.15
N VAL A 110 -40.26 16.48 -2.48
CA VAL A 110 -40.73 17.69 -1.80
C VAL A 110 -41.13 17.42 -0.34
N LYS A 111 -41.79 16.30 -0.05
CA LYS A 111 -42.13 15.92 1.33
C LYS A 111 -40.89 15.58 2.17
N PHE A 112 -39.94 14.85 1.59
CA PHE A 112 -38.72 14.43 2.27
C PHE A 112 -37.80 15.62 2.57
N THR A 113 -37.59 16.51 1.59
CA THR A 113 -36.79 17.74 1.77
C THR A 113 -37.50 18.78 2.63
N GLY A 114 -38.82 18.93 2.49
CA GLY A 114 -39.62 19.89 3.24
C GLY A 114 -39.62 19.64 4.75
N ASN A 115 -39.59 18.38 5.19
CA ASN A 115 -39.53 18.04 6.62
C ASN A 115 -38.13 18.17 7.23
N LEU A 116 -37.06 17.94 6.45
CA LEU A 116 -35.68 17.98 6.94
C LEU A 116 -35.08 19.39 6.97
N PHE A 117 -35.57 20.31 6.13
CA PHE A 117 -34.96 21.63 5.91
C PHE A 117 -35.99 22.76 5.82
N SER A 118 -37.01 22.76 6.69
CA SER A 118 -38.08 23.76 6.68
C SER A 118 -37.56 25.21 6.70
N SER A 119 -36.47 25.49 7.42
CA SER A 119 -35.84 26.82 7.48
C SER A 119 -34.97 27.16 6.26
N LEU A 120 -34.51 26.16 5.51
CA LEU A 120 -33.59 26.31 4.37
C LEU A 120 -34.32 26.23 3.01
N HIS A 121 -35.60 25.85 3.02
CA HIS A 121 -36.45 25.75 1.83
C HIS A 121 -36.42 27.00 0.95
N LEU A 122 -36.38 28.21 1.52
CA LEU A 122 -36.35 29.46 0.73
C LEU A 122 -35.07 29.63 -0.11
N PHE A 123 -33.95 29.12 0.36
CA PHE A 123 -32.67 29.18 -0.37
C PHE A 123 -32.51 28.02 -1.36
N ILE A 124 -33.10 26.87 -1.05
CA ILE A 124 -32.94 25.63 -1.81
C ILE A 124 -33.94 25.56 -2.98
N LYS A 125 -35.15 26.12 -2.82
CA LYS A 125 -36.22 26.05 -3.83
C LYS A 125 -35.80 26.52 -5.23
N PRO A 126 -35.15 27.68 -5.44
CA PRO A 126 -34.74 28.11 -6.77
C PRO A 126 -33.76 27.14 -7.42
N ALA A 127 -32.83 26.59 -6.63
CA ALA A 127 -31.84 25.63 -7.10
C ALA A 127 -32.49 24.29 -7.46
N VAL A 128 -33.45 23.81 -6.66
CA VAL A 128 -34.20 22.58 -6.90
C VAL A 128 -35.11 22.72 -8.12
N ASP A 129 -35.84 23.83 -8.25
CA ASP A 129 -36.70 24.09 -9.42
C ASP A 129 -35.87 24.16 -10.71
N PHE A 130 -34.71 24.82 -10.66
CA PHE A 130 -33.75 24.84 -11.77
C PHE A 130 -33.23 23.44 -12.12
N LEU A 131 -32.90 22.63 -11.11
CA LEU A 131 -32.45 21.24 -11.26
C LEU A 131 -33.55 20.35 -11.86
N ILE A 132 -34.80 20.47 -11.41
CA ILE A 132 -35.93 19.69 -11.91
C ILE A 132 -36.21 20.06 -13.37
N GLN A 133 -36.25 21.35 -13.70
CA GLN A 133 -36.54 21.84 -15.05
C GLN A 133 -35.46 21.40 -16.06
N ASN A 134 -34.21 21.33 -15.61
CA ASN A 134 -33.07 20.96 -16.47
C ASN A 134 -32.62 19.49 -16.33
N SER A 135 -33.24 18.71 -15.43
CA SER A 135 -32.85 17.33 -15.07
C SER A 135 -32.69 16.40 -16.27
N ARG A 136 -33.58 16.48 -17.28
CA ARG A 136 -33.49 15.65 -18.49
C ARG A 136 -32.20 15.88 -19.28
N LYS A 137 -31.78 17.14 -19.44
CA LYS A 137 -30.56 17.52 -20.19
C LYS A 137 -29.30 17.30 -19.36
N PHE A 138 -29.38 17.54 -18.06
CA PHE A 138 -28.23 17.39 -17.17
C PHE A 138 -27.98 15.96 -16.71
N SER A 139 -28.95 15.04 -16.84
CA SER A 139 -28.81 13.64 -16.40
C SER A 139 -27.49 12.99 -16.84
N PHE A 140 -27.11 13.13 -18.11
CA PHE A 140 -25.86 12.58 -18.64
C PHE A 140 -24.61 13.29 -18.11
N ILE A 141 -24.63 14.62 -17.99
CA ILE A 141 -23.51 15.41 -17.51
C ILE A 141 -23.26 15.14 -16.02
N LEU A 142 -24.34 15.08 -15.23
CA LEU A 142 -24.31 14.81 -13.80
C LEU A 142 -23.86 13.38 -13.51
N PHE A 143 -24.29 12.41 -14.32
CA PHE A 143 -23.83 11.03 -14.23
C PHE A 143 -22.33 10.90 -14.56
N SER A 144 -21.87 11.56 -15.62
CA SER A 144 -20.46 11.59 -15.99
C SER A 144 -19.59 12.26 -14.94
N ALA A 145 -20.03 13.40 -14.38
CA ALA A 145 -19.31 14.09 -13.32
C ALA A 145 -19.27 13.24 -12.03
N ALA A 146 -20.38 12.61 -11.64
CA ALA A 146 -20.44 11.74 -10.47
C ALA A 146 -19.52 10.52 -10.62
N SER A 147 -19.51 9.87 -11.78
CA SER A 147 -18.64 8.72 -12.02
C SER A 147 -17.15 9.11 -11.95
N LEU A 148 -16.75 10.25 -12.53
CA LEU A 148 -15.38 10.76 -12.43
C LEU A 148 -14.98 11.08 -10.98
N ILE A 149 -15.87 11.67 -10.18
CA ILE A 149 -15.63 11.93 -8.76
C ILE A 149 -15.42 10.62 -7.99
N THR A 150 -16.27 9.62 -8.23
CA THR A 150 -16.14 8.31 -7.58
C THR A 150 -14.83 7.62 -7.95
N LEU A 151 -14.42 7.67 -9.23
CA LEU A 151 -13.15 7.11 -9.69
C LEU A 151 -11.94 7.84 -9.06
N SER A 152 -11.98 9.17 -9.01
CA SER A 152 -10.93 9.98 -8.37
C SER A 152 -10.79 9.67 -6.88
N MET A 153 -11.92 9.51 -6.17
CA MET A 153 -11.91 9.09 -4.76
C MET A 153 -11.36 7.67 -4.58
N LEU A 154 -11.68 6.76 -5.49
CA LEU A 154 -11.16 5.40 -5.47
C LEU A 154 -9.63 5.39 -5.67
N ASP A 155 -9.12 6.18 -6.61
CA ASP A 155 -7.68 6.34 -6.85
C ASP A 155 -6.98 6.91 -5.61
N LEU A 156 -7.56 7.92 -4.96
CA LEU A 156 -7.03 8.47 -3.71
C LEU A 156 -6.97 7.43 -2.58
N LEU A 157 -8.00 6.60 -2.44
CA LEU A 157 -8.02 5.53 -1.45
C LEU A 157 -6.96 4.46 -1.73
N ILE A 158 -6.79 4.08 -3.01
CA ILE A 158 -5.76 3.13 -3.44
C ILE A 158 -4.37 3.72 -3.15
N ARG A 159 -4.08 4.96 -3.55
CA ARG A 159 -2.79 5.61 -3.28
C ARG A 159 -2.48 5.73 -1.79
N LYS A 160 -3.49 6.01 -0.95
CA LYS A 160 -3.32 6.02 0.52
C LYS A 160 -2.98 4.64 1.06
N LYS A 161 -3.64 3.59 0.56
CA LYS A 161 -3.43 2.20 1.00
C LYS A 161 -2.08 1.64 0.53
N PHE A 162 -1.64 2.01 -0.65
CA PHE A 162 -0.42 1.48 -1.30
C PHE A 162 0.76 2.45 -1.24
N LYS A 163 0.79 3.39 -0.29
CA LYS A 163 1.96 4.26 -0.12
C LYS A 163 3.19 3.38 0.09
N PRO A 164 4.11 3.26 -0.89
CA PRO A 164 5.11 2.22 -0.88
C PRO A 164 6.07 2.48 0.28
N MET A 165 6.39 1.42 1.04
CA MET A 165 7.37 1.43 2.14
C MET A 165 8.80 1.58 1.60
N HIS A 166 9.07 2.58 0.75
CA HIS A 166 10.40 2.87 0.19
C HIS A 166 11.30 3.69 1.14
N ARG A 167 11.06 3.66 2.46
CA ARG A 167 11.93 4.32 3.45
C ARG A 167 12.41 3.33 4.51
N LEU A 168 13.12 2.28 4.10
CA LEU A 168 13.94 1.44 5.01
C LEU A 168 15.20 0.88 4.30
N ALA A 169 15.77 1.62 3.36
CA ALA A 169 17.11 1.34 2.84
C ALA A 169 17.98 2.58 3.09
N GLY A 170 18.44 2.69 4.34
CA GLY A 170 19.55 3.53 4.77
C GLY A 170 20.58 2.63 5.41
#